data_AF-A0A957AFW5-F1
#
_entry.id   AF-A0A957AFW5-F1
#
_cell.length_a   1.000
_cell.length_b   1.000
_cell.length_c   1.000
_cell.angle_alpha   90.00
_cell.angle_beta   90.00
_cell.angle_gamma   90.00
#
_symmetry.space_group_name_H-M   'P 1'
#
loop_
_entity.id
_entity.type
_entity.pdbx_description
1 polymer ?
#
loop_
_entity_poly.entity_id
_entity_poly.type
_entity_poly.pdbx_seq_one_letter_code
_entity_poly.pdbx_strand_id
1 'polypeptide(L)'
;MTGSFRLGDVEITYVEELTLPTSVRWMLEGVERDAVAACSSWMQPHYQNADGYLLQSIHTLVVRTPDRLMLVDTGVGNGKERG
;
A
#
# COMPACT_ATOMS: atom_id res chain seq x y z
N MET A 1 -7.12 0.80 -9.28
CA MET A 1 -7.18 2.07 -10.04
C MET A 1 -5.79 2.40 -10.58
N THR A 2 -5.65 3.06 -11.73
CA THR A 2 -4.34 3.48 -12.27
C THR A 2 -4.35 4.98 -12.50
N GLY A 3 -3.32 5.67 -12.03
CA GLY A 3 -3.07 7.06 -12.37
C GLY A 3 -1.59 7.30 -12.62
N SER A 4 -1.25 8.44 -13.21
CA SER A 4 0.12 8.81 -13.48
C SER A 4 0.41 10.26 -13.12
N PHE A 5 1.66 10.52 -12.78
CA PHE A 5 2.18 11.87 -12.58
C PHE A 5 3.57 11.99 -13.20
N ARG A 6 4.01 13.22 -13.42
CA ARG A 6 5.33 13.51 -13.97
C ARG A 6 6.25 14.13 -12.92
N LEU A 7 7.50 13.70 -12.94
CA LEU A 7 8.60 14.31 -12.21
C LEU A 7 9.70 14.67 -13.23
N GLY A 8 9.65 15.90 -13.74
CA GLY A 8 10.48 16.32 -14.88
C GLY A 8 10.17 15.50 -16.13
N ASP A 9 11.21 14.88 -16.69
CA ASP A 9 11.11 14.03 -17.88
C ASP A 9 10.67 12.59 -17.58
N VAL A 10 10.47 12.26 -16.31
CA VAL A 10 10.05 10.93 -15.86
C VAL A 10 8.54 10.89 -15.67
N GLU A 11 7.88 9.92 -16.28
CA GLU A 11 6.50 9.56 -15.98
C GLU A 11 6.46 8.39 -15.00
N ILE A 12 5.69 8.53 -13.93
CA ILE A 12 5.46 7.49 -12.93
C ILE A 12 3.97 7.12 -12.99
N THR A 13 3.69 5.87 -13.32
CA THR A 13 2.35 5.29 -13.28
C THR A 13 2.27 4.32 -12.10
N TYR A 14 1.30 4.53 -11.21
CA TYR A 14 1.01 3.59 -10.13
C TYR A 14 -0.07 2.61 -10.57
N VAL A 15 0.21 1.33 -10.38
CA VAL A 15 -0.69 0.22 -10.64
C VAL A 15 -1.09 -0.37 -9.30
N GLU A 16 -2.33 -0.09 -8.89
CA GLU A 16 -2.91 -0.68 -7.69
C GLU A 16 -3.17 -2.17 -7.90
N GLU A 17 -2.56 -3.00 -7.05
CA GLU A 17 -2.87 -4.43 -7.00
C GLU A 17 -4.00 -4.68 -6.00
N LEU A 18 -3.93 -4.05 -4.82
CA LEU A 18 -4.81 -4.37 -3.71
C LEU A 18 -4.98 -3.18 -2.77
N THR A 19 -6.22 -2.81 -2.46
CA THR A 19 -6.55 -1.82 -1.43
C THR A 19 -7.66 -2.37 -0.55
N LEU A 20 -7.39 -2.57 0.74
CA LEU A 20 -8.35 -3.15 1.69
C LEU A 20 -8.04 -2.78 3.16
N PRO A 21 -9.03 -2.89 4.07
CA PRO A 21 -8.77 -2.94 5.50
C PRO A 21 -7.91 -4.15 5.87
N THR A 22 -6.94 -3.96 6.77
CA THR A 22 -6.02 -4.99 7.22
C THR A 22 -5.84 -4.93 8.74
N SER A 23 -5.62 -6.11 9.34
CA SER A 23 -5.31 -6.22 10.76
C SER A 23 -3.86 -5.82 11.03
N VAL A 24 -3.60 -5.02 12.07
CA VAL A 24 -2.22 -4.70 12.48
C VAL A 24 -1.40 -5.96 12.79
N ARG A 25 -2.04 -7.02 13.30
CA ARG A 25 -1.40 -8.33 13.55
C ARG A 25 -0.85 -8.99 12.28
N TRP A 26 -1.41 -8.67 11.12
CA TRP A 26 -0.91 -9.15 9.83
C TRP A 26 0.34 -8.38 9.37
N MET A 27 0.48 -7.11 9.79
CA MET A 27 1.58 -6.24 9.40
C MET A 27 2.75 -6.28 10.39
N LEU A 28 2.46 -6.43 11.68
CA LEU A 28 3.43 -6.34 12.77
C LEU A 28 3.22 -7.49 13.75
N GLU A 29 4.24 -8.34 13.87
CA GLU A 29 4.23 -9.48 14.78
C GLU A 29 4.15 -9.02 16.24
N GLY A 30 3.31 -9.67 17.05
CA GLY A 30 3.14 -9.36 18.46
C GLY A 30 2.38 -8.06 18.77
N VAL A 31 1.86 -7.35 17.75
CA VAL A 31 1.12 -6.10 17.94
C VAL A 31 -0.38 -6.35 17.98
N GLU A 32 -0.99 -6.02 19.11
CA GLU A 32 -2.43 -6.15 19.32
C GLU A 32 -3.23 -5.01 18.70
N ARG A 33 -4.52 -5.27 18.39
CA ARG A 33 -5.40 -4.25 17.77
C ARG A 33 -5.48 -2.98 18.60
N ASP A 34 -5.52 -3.10 19.92
CA ASP A 34 -5.63 -1.94 20.82
C ASP A 34 -4.37 -1.07 20.80
N ALA A 35 -3.22 -1.61 20.37
CA ALA A 35 -1.98 -0.84 20.27
C ALA A 35 -2.08 0.30 19.25
N VAL A 36 -2.90 0.14 18.20
CA VAL A 36 -3.12 1.21 17.22
C VAL A 36 -4.26 2.16 17.62
N ALA A 37 -5.03 1.84 18.66
CA ALA A 37 -6.11 2.70 19.15
C ALA A 37 -5.59 4.04 19.70
N ALA A 38 -4.39 4.02 20.31
CA ALA A 38 -3.72 5.23 20.80
C ALA A 38 -3.41 6.25 19.68
N CYS A 39 -3.35 5.79 18.43
CA CYS A 39 -3.06 6.62 17.25
C CYS A 39 -4.31 7.00 16.45
N SER A 40 -5.50 6.51 16.83
CA SER A 40 -6.73 6.65 16.05
C SER A 40 -7.08 8.10 15.72
N SER A 41 -6.78 9.05 16.60
CA SER A 41 -7.12 10.48 16.42
C SER A 41 -6.49 11.12 15.19
N TRP A 42 -5.33 10.63 14.74
CA TRP A 42 -4.64 11.14 13.55
C TRP A 42 -4.65 10.16 12.38
N MET A 43 -4.96 8.88 12.63
CA MET A 43 -5.08 7.86 11.59
C MET A 43 -6.44 7.87 10.91
N GLN A 44 -7.52 8.12 11.64
CA GLN A 44 -8.85 8.15 11.06
C GLN A 44 -9.12 9.46 10.28
N PRO A 45 -9.87 9.39 9.17
CA PRO A 45 -10.41 8.20 8.52
C PRO A 45 -9.49 7.60 7.44
N HIS A 46 -8.34 8.22 7.18
CA HIS A 46 -7.56 7.98 5.95
C HIS A 46 -6.60 6.79 6.03
N TYR A 47 -6.15 6.43 7.23
CA TYR A 47 -5.20 5.34 7.48
C TYR A 47 -5.78 4.25 8.39
N GLN A 48 -6.92 4.54 9.02
CA GLN A 48 -7.67 3.60 9.85
C GLN A 48 -9.16 3.82 9.63
N ASN A 49 -9.93 2.73 9.53
CA ASN A 49 -11.38 2.81 9.44
C ASN A 49 -12.03 2.97 10.84
N ALA A 50 -13.35 3.16 10.86
CA ALA A 50 -14.12 3.32 12.09
C ALA A 50 -14.03 2.11 13.05
N ASP A 51 -13.81 0.90 12.51
CA ASP A 51 -13.67 -0.35 13.28
C ASP A 51 -12.22 -0.60 13.77
N GLY A 52 -11.32 0.36 13.57
CA GLY A 52 -9.93 0.28 14.02
C GLY A 52 -8.99 -0.53 13.12
N TYR A 53 -9.44 -1.00 11.95
CA TYR A 53 -8.57 -1.66 10.97
C TYR A 53 -7.73 -0.64 10.20
N LEU A 54 -6.49 -0.99 9.89
CA LEU A 54 -5.61 -0.17 9.08
C LEU A 54 -6.03 -0.23 7.61
N LEU A 55 -5.98 0.90 6.92
CA LEU A 55 -6.25 0.96 5.49
C LEU A 55 -4.93 0.75 4.72
N GLN A 56 -4.79 -0.41 4.10
CA GLN A 56 -3.59 -0.78 3.34
C GLN A 56 -3.85 -0.66 1.84
N SER A 57 -2.83 -0.19 1.12
CA SER A 57 -2.80 -0.25 -0.35
C SER A 57 -1.45 -0.77 -0.83
N ILE A 58 -1.46 -1.67 -1.81
CA ILE A 58 -0.27 -2.25 -2.44
C ILE A 58 -0.26 -1.82 -3.90
N HIS A 59 0.87 -1.24 -4.32
CA HIS A 59 1.06 -0.71 -5.65
C HIS A 59 2.37 -1.20 -6.24
N THR A 60 2.37 -1.42 -7.55
CA THR A 60 3.59 -1.51 -8.36
C THR A 60 3.74 -0.20 -9.13
N LEU A 61 4.98 0.30 -9.27
CA LEU A 61 5.24 1.51 -10.04
C LEU A 61 5.88 1.18 -11.39
N VAL A 62 5.32 1.74 -12.45
CA VAL A 62 5.95 1.76 -13.76
C VAL A 62 6.64 3.11 -13.91
N VAL A 63 7.96 3.09 -14.00
CA VAL A 63 8.80 4.29 -14.13
C VAL A 63 9.32 4.38 -15.55
N ARG A 64 8.88 5.39 -16.29
CA ARG A 64 9.29 5.66 -17.67
C ARG A 64 10.15 6.91 -17.71
N THR A 65 11.39 6.74 -18.13
CA THR A 65 12.32 7.82 -18.50
C THR A 65 12.38 7.91 -20.04
N PRO A 66 13.11 8.89 -20.63
CA PRO A 66 13.25 8.95 -22.08
C PRO A 66 13.86 7.68 -22.72
N ASP A 67 14.70 6.95 -21.98
CA ASP A 67 15.48 5.83 -22.54
C ASP A 67 15.32 4.51 -21.78
N ARG A 68 14.55 4.47 -20.69
CA ARG A 68 14.28 3.26 -19.89
C ARG A 68 12.83 3.15 -19.47
N LEU A 69 12.36 1.90 -19.41
CA LEU A 69 11.11 1.50 -18.79
C LEU A 69 11.42 0.50 -17.68
N MET A 70 11.08 0.85 -16.44
CA MET A 70 11.41 0.09 -15.25
C MET A 70 10.15 -0.23 -14.46
N LEU A 71 10.17 -1.38 -13.80
CA LEU A 71 9.15 -1.80 -12.85
C LEU A 71 9.76 -1.75 -11.45
N VAL A 72 9.11 -1.07 -10.51
CA VAL A 72 9.49 -1.02 -9.09
C VAL A 72 8.48 -1.84 -8.31
N ASP A 73 9.00 -2.86 -7.63
CA ASP A 73 8.25 -3.97 -7.04
C ASP A 73 7.41 -4.76 -8.05
N THR A 74 6.87 -5.90 -7.61
CA THR A 74 6.01 -6.76 -8.43
C THR A 74 4.75 -7.18 -7.67
N GLY A 75 4.41 -6.45 -6.61
CA GLY A 75 3.24 -6.76 -5.81
C GLY A 75 3.36 -7.98 -4.89
N VAL A 76 2.22 -8.46 -4.39
CA VAL A 76 2.13 -9.63 -3.51
C VAL A 76 2.38 -10.91 -4.30
N GLY A 77 1.79 -11.00 -5.49
CA GLY A 77 1.83 -12.18 -6.34
C GLY A 77 0.94 -13.33 -5.87
N ASN A 78 0.67 -14.26 -6.78
CA ASN A 78 -0.26 -15.38 -6.54
C ASN A 78 0.41 -16.68 -6.06
N GLY A 79 1.74 -16.76 -6.04
CA GLY A 79 2.49 -18.00 -5.80
C GLY A 79 3.01 -18.19 -4.37
N LYS A 80 2.52 -17.41 -3.39
CA LYS A 80 2.99 -17.51 -2.01
C LYS A 80 2.21 -18.58 -1.25
N GLU A 81 2.91 -19.50 -0.59
CA GLU A 81 2.31 -20.32 0.47
C GLU A 81 1.89 -19.40 1.61
N ARG A 82 0.63 -19.51 2.01
CA ARG A 82 0.04 -18.74 3.11
C ARG A 82 -0.30 -19.76 4.18
N GLY A 83 0.40 -19.69 5.31
CA GLY A 83 0.14 -20.52 6.48
C GLY A 83 -1.22 -20.22 7.12
#